data_AF-A0A2G9YPE9-F1
#
_entry.id   AF-A0A2G9YPE9-F1
#
_cell.length_a   1.000
_cell.length_b   1.000
_cell.length_c   1.000
_cell.angle_alpha   90.00
_cell.angle_beta   90.00
_cell.angle_gamma   90.00
#
_symmetry.space_group_name_H-M   'P 1'
#
loop_
_entity.id
_entity.type
_entity.pdbx_description
1 polymer ?
#
loop_
_entity_poly.entity_id
_entity_poly.type
_entity_poly.pdbx_seq_one_letter_code
_entity_poly.pdbx_strand_id
1 'polypeptide(L)' 'MLIFSIVIGIVFGFIAALMAFVITWHEYEKHKFTGKRLFKEAFQTAIFTFGIFLLLSLLIGFLLTRFVIK' A
#
# COMPACT_ATOMS: atom_id res chain seq x y z
N MET A 1 -18.43 -9.11 -6.62
CA MET A 1 -17.19 -9.32 -5.85
C MET A 1 -16.17 -8.21 -6.04
N LEU A 2 -15.96 -7.72 -7.26
CA LEU A 2 -14.96 -6.69 -7.55
C LEU A 2 -15.07 -5.42 -6.67
N ILE A 3 -16.29 -4.91 -6.43
CA ILE A 3 -16.54 -3.75 -5.55
C ILE A 3 -16.06 -4.01 -4.12
N PHE A 4 -16.33 -5.19 -3.55
CA PHE A 4 -15.86 -5.55 -2.22
C PHE A 4 -14.34 -5.59 -2.16
N SER A 5 -13.68 -6.17 -3.17
CA SER A 5 -12.22 -6.18 -3.25
C SER A 5 -11.63 -4.77 -3.39
N ILE A 6 -12.30 -3.85 -4.08
CA ILE A 6 -11.88 -2.43 -4.12
C ILE A 6 -11.90 -1.82 -2.73
N VAL A 7 -13.02 -1.97 -1.99
CA VAL A 7 -13.16 -1.42 -0.64
C VAL A 7 -12.10 -1.98 0.29
N ILE A 8 -11.90 -3.30 0.28
CA ILE A 8 -10.85 -3.98 1.07
C ILE A 8 -9.46 -3.45 0.67
N GLY A 9 -9.18 -3.35 -0.62
CA GLY A 9 -7.90 -2.86 -1.14
C GLY A 9 -7.59 -1.43 -0.71
N ILE A 10 -8.59 -0.55 -0.73
CA ILE A 10 -8.44 0.84 -0.28
C ILE A 10 -8.18 0.88 1.23
N VAL A 11 -9.01 0.22 2.05
CA VAL A 11 -8.91 0.29 3.50
C VAL A 11 -7.60 -0.34 3.99
N PHE A 12 -7.32 -1.58 3.61
CA PHE A 12 -6.13 -2.29 4.06
C PHE A 12 -4.86 -1.77 3.37
N GLY A 13 -4.94 -1.38 2.10
CA GLY A 13 -3.84 -0.74 1.40
C GLY A 13 -3.45 0.59 2.04
N PHE A 14 -4.43 1.40 2.49
CA PHE A 14 -4.16 2.66 3.18
C PHE A 14 -3.46 2.43 4.52
N ILE A 15 -3.92 1.45 5.30
CA ILE A 15 -3.26 1.07 6.57
C ILE A 15 -1.83 0.57 6.29
N ALA A 16 -1.63 -0.29 5.28
CA ALA A 16 -0.31 -0.78 4.91
C ALA A 16 0.62 0.36 4.48
N ALA A 17 0.12 1.35 3.74
CA ALA A 17 0.86 2.53 3.34
C ALA A 17 1.28 3.40 4.52
N LEU A 18 0.39 3.62 5.49
CA LEU A 18 0.73 4.34 6.73
C LEU A 18 1.80 3.60 7.53
N MET A 19 1.69 2.27 7.65
CA MET A 19 2.71 1.45 8.32
C MET A 19 4.05 1.52 7.59
N ALA A 20 4.05 1.40 6.26
CA ALA A 20 5.25 1.51 5.45
C ALA A 20 5.92 2.89 5.58
N PHE A 21 5.13 3.96 5.65
CA PHE A 21 5.63 5.30 5.94
C PHE A 21 6.37 5.35 7.28
N VAL A 22 5.72 4.90 8.36
CA VAL A 22 6.28 4.96 9.72
C VAL A 22 7.54 4.11 9.84
N ILE A 23 7.52 2.89 9.30
CA ILE A 23 8.67 1.98 9.30
C ILE A 23 9.84 2.62 8.54
N THR A 24 9.59 3.11 7.32
CA THR A 24 10.65 3.71 6.48
C THR A 24 11.19 4.99 7.11
N TRP A 25 10.32 5.83 7.66
CA TRP A 25 10.72 7.05 8.36
C TRP A 25 11.65 6.72 9.53
N HIS A 26 11.21 5.82 10.42
CA HIS A 26 11.99 5.46 11.61
C HIS A 26 13.34 4.81 11.24
N GLU A 27 13.35 3.99 10.19
CA GLU A 27 14.58 3.36 9.72
C GLU A 27 15.55 4.38 9.11
N TYR A 28 15.06 5.28 8.28
CA TYR A 28 15.90 6.25 7.58
C TYR A 28 16.39 7.36 8.51
N GLU A 29 15.59 7.73 9.51
CA GLU A 29 16.00 8.63 10.60
C GLU A 29 17.23 8.07 11.34
N LYS A 30 17.23 6.76 11.68
CA LYS A 30 18.40 6.09 12.29
C LYS A 30 19.63 6.12 11.39
N HIS A 31 19.44 6.07 10.07
CA HIS A 31 20.50 6.14 9.07
C HIS A 31 20.94 7.58 8.75
N LYS A 32 20.59 8.57 9.59
CA LYS A 32 20.94 9.99 9.45
C LYS A 32 20.37 10.67 8.20
N PHE A 33 19.30 10.13 7.61
CA PHE A 33 18.54 10.89 6.63
C PHE A 33 17.80 12.02 7.34
N THR A 34 17.86 13.24 6.79
CA THR A 34 17.28 14.43 7.45
C THR A 34 16.44 15.28 6.48
N GLY A 35 15.53 16.04 7.07
CA GLY A 35 14.74 17.07 6.38
C GLY A 35 13.84 16.52 5.28
N LYS A 36 13.78 17.25 4.15
CA LYS A 36 12.88 16.96 3.02
C LYS A 36 13.13 15.59 2.38
N ARG A 37 14.36 15.08 2.44
CA ARG A 37 14.71 13.78 1.87
C ARG A 37 14.05 12.64 2.66
N LEU A 38 14.09 12.69 3.99
CA LEU A 38 13.46 11.69 4.85
C LEU A 38 11.96 11.56 4.55
N PHE A 39 11.25 12.69 4.49
CA PHE A 39 9.84 12.70 4.15
C PHE A 39 9.56 12.20 2.73
N LYS A 40 10.35 12.65 1.74
CA LYS A 40 10.15 12.24 0.35
C LYS A 40 10.28 10.73 0.18
N GLU A 41 11.33 10.13 0.74
CA GLU A 41 11.56 8.69 0.61
C GLU A 41 10.48 7.89 1.35
N ALA A 42 10.16 8.24 2.60
CA ALA A 42 9.11 7.56 3.35
C ALA A 42 7.73 7.67 2.68
N PHE A 43 7.41 8.84 2.13
CA PHE A 43 6.16 9.08 1.42
C PHE A 43 6.09 8.33 0.08
N GLN A 44 7.21 8.26 -0.65
CA GLN A 44 7.31 7.47 -1.88
C GLN A 44 7.10 5.98 -1.60
N THR A 45 7.70 5.45 -0.53
CA THR A 45 7.48 4.06 -0.09
C THR A 45 6.03 3.80 0.29
N ALA A 46 5.38 4.74 0.97
CA ALA A 46 3.96 4.65 1.34
C ALA A 46 3.05 4.58 0.10
N ILE A 47 3.24 5.47 -0.87
CA ILE A 47 2.48 5.47 -2.13
C ILE A 47 2.70 4.17 -2.89
N PHE A 48 3.95 3.73 -2.99
CA PHE A 48 4.29 2.48 -3.67
C PHE A 48 3.60 1.29 -3.01
N THR A 49 3.63 1.23 -1.68
CA THR A 49 2.95 0.18 -0.89
C THR A 49 1.44 0.21 -1.13
N PHE A 50 0.81 1.39 -1.06
CA PHE A 50 -0.62 1.53 -1.36
C PHE A 50 -0.97 0.99 -2.74
N GLY A 51 -0.21 1.41 -3.77
CA GLY A 51 -0.41 0.99 -5.15
C GLY A 51 -0.30 -0.53 -5.32
N ILE A 52 0.71 -1.16 -4.72
CA ILE A 52 0.88 -2.62 -4.77
C ILE A 52 -0.29 -3.34 -4.12
N PHE A 53 -0.69 -2.96 -2.90
CA PHE A 53 -1.78 -3.62 -2.20
C PHE A 53 -3.13 -3.41 -2.89
N LEU A 54 -3.38 -2.23 -3.44
CA LEU A 54 -4.58 -1.97 -4.21
C LEU A 54 -4.62 -2.83 -5.49
N LEU A 55 -3.50 -2.89 -6.22
CA LEU A 55 -3.38 -3.70 -7.44
C LEU A 55 -3.57 -5.19 -7.16
N LEU A 56 -2.98 -5.71 -6.08
CA LEU A 56 -3.18 -7.09 -5.64
C LEU A 56 -4.65 -7.36 -5.29
N SER A 57 -5.30 -6.46 -4.56
CA SER A 57 -6.72 -6.62 -4.22
C SER A 57 -7.61 -6.63 -5.47
N LEU A 58 -7.34 -5.76 -6.45
CA LEU A 58 -8.04 -5.74 -7.73
C LEU A 58 -7.83 -7.03 -8.52
N LEU A 59 -6.59 -7.52 -8.60
CA LEU A 59 -6.25 -8.79 -9.26
C LEU A 59 -7.00 -9.96 -8.62
N ILE A 60 -6.98 -10.05 -7.29
CA ILE A 60 -7.71 -11.09 -6.55
C ILE A 60 -9.21 -10.99 -6.80
N GLY A 61 -9.79 -9.78 -6.71
CA GLY A 61 -11.20 -9.56 -6.97
C GLY A 61 -11.63 -9.93 -8.38
N PHE A 62 -10.78 -9.63 -9.38
CA PHE A 62 -10.99 -10.01 -10.76
C PHE A 62 -10.92 -11.53 -10.95
N LEU A 63 -9.88 -12.17 -10.42
CA LEU A 63 -9.71 -13.63 -10.49
C LEU A 63 -10.87 -14.38 -9.83
N LEU A 64 -11.30 -13.95 -8.63
CA LEU A 64 -12.46 -14.54 -7.94
C LEU A 64 -13.75 -14.39 -8.75
N THR A 65 -13.97 -13.21 -9.33
CA THR A 65 -15.16 -12.97 -10.17
C THR A 65 -15.12 -13.78 -11.47
N ARG A 66 -13.94 -14.04 -12.04
CA ARG A 66 -13.79 -14.76 -13.32
C ARG A 66 -13.83 -16.29 -13.17
N PHE A 67 -13.24 -16.82 -12.10
CA PHE A 67 -12.96 -18.25 -11.97
C PHE A 67 -13.77 -18.97 -10.89
N VAL A 68 -14.24 -18.26 -9.86
CA VAL A 68 -14.91 -18.90 -8.71
C VAL A 68 -16.42 -18.73 -8.77
N ILE A 69 -16.90 -17.55 -9.14
CA ILE A 69 -18.33 -17.27 -9.29
C ILE A 69 -18.65 -17.27 -10.78
N LYS A 70 -19.29 -18.33 -11.25
CA LYS A 70 -19.80 -18.41 -12.62
C LYS A 70 -21.12 -17.66 -12.74
#